data_AF-A0A7J3BFR6-F1
#
_entry.id   AF-A0A7J3BFR6-F1
#
_cell.length_a   1.000
_cell.length_b   1.000
_cell.length_c   1.000
_cell.angle_alpha   90.00
_cell.angle_beta   90.00
_cell.angle_gamma   90.00
#
_symmetry.space_group_name_H-M   'P 1'
#
loop_
_entity.id
_entity.type
_entity.pdbx_description
1 polymer ?
#
loop_
_entity_poly.entity_id
_entity_poly.type
_entity_poly.pdbx_seq_one_letter_code
_entity_poly.pdbx_strand_id
1 'polypeptide(L)'
;MAYTLENLKKDSSKFIDYCKQCGFCTPVCPVLKVSDYVETYGPRGRLLQIRGLVFNELRPSKGLGSRVYCTLCGFCEVKCIAALKLTDLYIASRDYLTSSGLTPEEIKLVTASINNNNNPYNVDPSIKTMWLDYLPEKPPTKGKVVYWAGCTSAIRGPETSANAYNLIKSLTNSDVAVLDSEPCCGWPLYLAGDVDGYKSQVGKALKVLEGFDVV
;
A
#
# COMPACT_ATOMS: atom_id res chain seq x y z
N MET A 1 -3.16 12.40 -12.51
CA MET A 1 -3.58 12.04 -13.89
C MET A 1 -4.77 11.14 -13.65
N ALA A 2 -5.99 11.55 -13.98
CA ALA A 2 -7.16 10.73 -13.67
C ALA A 2 -7.03 9.35 -14.33
N TYR A 3 -7.01 8.28 -13.53
CA TYR A 3 -6.78 6.94 -14.03
C TYR A 3 -8.06 6.36 -14.65
N THR A 4 -8.01 6.00 -15.93
CA THR A 4 -9.19 5.58 -16.72
C THR A 4 -9.26 4.05 -16.84
N LEU A 5 -10.40 3.53 -17.34
CA LEU A 5 -10.52 2.12 -17.74
C LEU A 5 -9.43 1.71 -18.75
N GLU A 6 -8.91 2.66 -19.53
CA GLU A 6 -7.80 2.41 -20.45
C GLU A 6 -6.50 2.12 -19.70
N ASN A 7 -6.26 2.73 -18.54
CA ASN A 7 -5.12 2.40 -17.70
C ASN A 7 -5.23 0.97 -17.15
N LEU A 8 -6.39 0.59 -16.62
CA LEU A 8 -6.63 -0.78 -16.20
C LEU A 8 -6.43 -1.77 -17.36
N LYS A 9 -6.95 -1.46 -18.55
CA LYS A 9 -6.73 -2.25 -19.77
C LYS A 9 -5.25 -2.35 -20.11
N LYS A 10 -4.51 -1.24 -20.11
CA LYS A 10 -3.08 -1.21 -20.42
C LYS A 10 -2.28 -2.11 -19.46
N ASP A 11 -2.58 -2.05 -18.17
CA ASP A 11 -1.86 -2.77 -17.13
C ASP A 11 -2.27 -4.25 -17.04
N SER A 12 -3.51 -4.58 -17.44
CA SER A 12 -4.10 -5.91 -17.20
C SER A 12 -4.30 -6.78 -18.45
N SER A 13 -4.57 -6.17 -19.61
CA SER A 13 -5.09 -6.87 -20.79
C SER A 13 -4.17 -7.94 -21.36
N LYS A 14 -2.84 -7.75 -21.24
CA LYS A 14 -1.87 -8.70 -21.82
C LYS A 14 -1.75 -10.00 -21.03
N PHE A 15 -2.08 -10.00 -19.73
CA PHE A 15 -1.82 -11.14 -18.86
C PHE A 15 -3.09 -11.78 -18.30
N ILE A 16 -4.19 -11.04 -18.16
CA ILE A 16 -5.42 -11.57 -17.52
C ILE A 16 -5.99 -12.81 -18.26
N ASP A 17 -5.86 -12.87 -19.58
CA ASP A 17 -6.31 -13.99 -20.41
C ASP A 17 -5.40 -15.23 -20.32
N TYR A 18 -4.21 -15.13 -19.71
CA TYR A 18 -3.35 -16.31 -19.49
C TYR A 18 -3.87 -17.21 -18.38
N CYS A 19 -4.84 -16.76 -17.58
CA CYS A 19 -5.49 -17.58 -16.58
C CYS A 19 -6.11 -18.84 -17.20
N LYS A 20 -5.60 -20.01 -16.79
CA LYS A 20 -6.13 -21.31 -17.22
C LYS A 20 -7.30 -21.82 -16.38
N GLN A 21 -7.79 -21.01 -15.44
CA GLN A 21 -8.88 -21.35 -14.52
C GLN A 21 -8.69 -22.67 -13.73
N CYS A 22 -7.44 -23.11 -13.57
CA CYS A 22 -7.08 -24.39 -12.94
C CYS A 22 -7.44 -24.52 -11.45
N GLY A 23 -7.65 -23.39 -10.74
CA GLY A 23 -8.07 -23.39 -9.34
C GLY A 23 -6.96 -23.57 -8.30
N PHE A 24 -5.68 -23.68 -8.67
CA PHE A 24 -4.58 -23.82 -7.70
C PHE A 24 -4.44 -22.65 -6.72
N CYS A 25 -4.93 -21.46 -7.10
CA CYS A 25 -4.95 -20.29 -6.24
C CYS A 25 -6.05 -20.35 -5.16
N THR A 26 -7.11 -21.12 -5.36
CA THR A 26 -8.28 -21.21 -4.47
C THR A 26 -7.94 -21.76 -3.08
N PRO A 27 -7.32 -22.95 -2.92
CA PRO A 27 -7.11 -23.55 -1.59
C PRO A 27 -6.11 -22.77 -0.73
N VAL A 28 -5.27 -21.92 -1.33
CA VAL A 28 -4.29 -21.11 -0.60
C VAL A 28 -4.80 -19.72 -0.23
N CYS A 29 -6.04 -19.35 -0.62
CA CYS A 29 -6.59 -18.05 -0.29
C CYS A 29 -7.23 -18.07 1.10
N PRO A 30 -6.67 -17.35 2.11
CA PRO A 30 -7.26 -17.32 3.44
C PRO A 30 -8.61 -16.60 3.48
N VAL A 31 -8.85 -15.66 2.54
CA VAL A 31 -10.11 -14.91 2.48
C VAL A 31 -11.30 -15.82 2.19
N LEU A 32 -11.13 -16.82 1.32
CA LEU A 32 -12.22 -17.77 1.03
C LEU A 32 -12.69 -18.51 2.27
N LYS A 33 -11.77 -18.88 3.16
CA LYS A 33 -12.11 -19.61 4.40
C LYS A 33 -12.99 -18.77 5.33
N VAL A 34 -12.74 -17.47 5.42
CA VAL A 34 -13.51 -16.55 6.29
C VAL A 34 -14.74 -15.95 5.61
N SER A 35 -14.89 -16.16 4.29
CA SER A 35 -16.03 -15.68 3.50
C SER A 35 -16.96 -16.82 3.08
N ASP A 36 -17.04 -17.90 3.86
CA ASP A 36 -17.84 -19.11 3.56
C ASP A 36 -17.67 -19.64 2.13
N TYR A 37 -16.45 -19.57 1.61
CA TYR A 37 -16.07 -20.00 0.27
C TYR A 37 -16.87 -19.35 -0.87
N VAL A 38 -17.44 -18.17 -0.64
CA VAL A 38 -18.06 -17.37 -1.70
C VAL A 38 -17.00 -16.99 -2.75
N GLU A 39 -17.09 -17.62 -3.93
CA GLU A 39 -16.06 -17.57 -5.00
C GLU A 39 -15.68 -16.14 -5.40
N THR A 40 -16.61 -15.18 -5.34
CA THR A 40 -16.34 -13.78 -5.70
C THR A 40 -15.34 -13.08 -4.76
N TYR A 41 -15.07 -13.63 -3.58
CA TYR A 41 -14.01 -13.21 -2.66
C TYR A 41 -12.72 -14.02 -2.83
N GLY A 42 -12.70 -15.01 -3.72
CA GLY A 42 -11.52 -15.78 -4.07
C GLY A 42 -10.66 -15.11 -5.13
N PRO A 43 -9.43 -15.62 -5.35
CA PRO A 43 -8.53 -15.06 -6.35
C PRO A 43 -9.07 -15.19 -7.77
N ARG A 44 -9.62 -16.35 -8.14
CA ARG A 44 -10.23 -16.56 -9.47
C ARG A 44 -11.49 -15.72 -9.66
N GLY A 45 -12.41 -15.70 -8.70
CA GLY A 45 -13.60 -14.85 -8.79
C GLY A 45 -13.29 -13.35 -8.87
N ARG A 46 -12.26 -12.86 -8.16
CA ARG A 46 -11.76 -11.48 -8.34
C ARG A 46 -11.22 -11.27 -9.75
N LEU A 47 -10.37 -12.16 -10.23
CA LEU A 47 -9.79 -12.07 -11.56
C LEU A 47 -10.87 -12.05 -12.65
N LEU A 48 -11.91 -12.87 -12.55
CA LEU A 48 -13.03 -12.87 -13.48
C LEU A 48 -13.84 -11.57 -13.44
N GLN A 49 -14.07 -11.00 -12.24
CA GLN A 49 -14.71 -9.69 -12.11
C GLN A 49 -13.87 -8.58 -12.78
N ILE A 50 -12.55 -8.60 -12.60
CA ILE A 50 -11.62 -7.65 -13.22
C ILE A 50 -11.59 -7.84 -14.73
N ARG A 51 -11.57 -9.09 -15.21
CA ARG A 51 -11.68 -9.42 -16.63
C ARG A 51 -12.96 -8.82 -17.22
N GLY A 52 -14.09 -8.99 -16.52
CA GLY A 52 -15.36 -8.43 -16.95
C GLY A 52 -15.33 -6.90 -17.03
N LEU A 53 -14.64 -6.21 -16.12
CA LEU A 53 -14.41 -4.76 -16.24
C LEU A 53 -13.55 -4.43 -17.47
N VAL A 54 -12.43 -5.14 -17.64
CA VAL A 54 -11.46 -4.94 -18.75
C VAL A 54 -12.13 -5.14 -20.11
N PHE A 55 -13.01 -6.12 -20.27
CA PHE A 55 -13.69 -6.37 -21.54
C PHE A 55 -15.06 -5.68 -21.66
N ASN A 56 -15.38 -4.76 -20.74
CA ASN A 56 -16.67 -4.06 -20.69
C ASN A 56 -17.89 -5.02 -20.56
N GLU A 57 -17.70 -6.25 -20.09
CA GLU A 57 -18.76 -7.22 -19.82
C GLU A 57 -19.47 -6.92 -18.49
N LEU A 58 -18.77 -6.26 -17.56
CA LEU A 58 -19.29 -5.82 -16.27
C LEU A 58 -19.18 -4.30 -16.12
N ARG A 59 -20.17 -3.71 -15.45
CA ARG A 59 -20.11 -2.32 -15.01
C ARG A 59 -19.51 -2.24 -13.60
N PRO A 60 -18.73 -1.19 -13.29
CA PRO A 60 -18.22 -0.99 -11.95
C PRO A 60 -19.39 -0.73 -10.98
N SER A 61 -19.31 -1.27 -9.77
CA SER A 61 -20.35 -1.14 -8.74
C SER A 61 -19.73 -1.21 -7.35
N LYS A 62 -20.47 -0.76 -6.32
CA LYS A 62 -20.01 -0.86 -4.92
C LYS A 62 -19.71 -2.30 -4.49
N GLY A 63 -20.53 -3.25 -4.94
CA GLY A 63 -20.35 -4.67 -4.61
C GLY A 63 -19.10 -5.29 -5.25
N LEU A 64 -18.78 -4.89 -6.49
CA LEU A 64 -17.50 -5.28 -7.11
C LEU A 64 -16.33 -4.59 -6.42
N GLY A 65 -16.51 -3.29 -6.12
CA GLY A 65 -15.63 -2.46 -5.30
C GLY A 65 -15.13 -3.20 -4.07
N SER A 66 -16.03 -3.60 -3.18
CA SER A 66 -15.69 -4.29 -1.94
C SER A 66 -15.00 -5.64 -2.14
N ARG A 67 -15.34 -6.37 -3.21
CA ARG A 67 -14.78 -7.71 -3.46
C ARG A 67 -13.33 -7.67 -3.94
N VAL A 68 -12.91 -6.64 -4.66
CA VAL A 68 -11.54 -6.50 -5.20
C VAL A 68 -10.51 -6.13 -4.12
N TYR A 69 -10.95 -5.70 -2.93
CA TYR A 69 -10.08 -5.45 -1.76
C TYR A 69 -9.59 -6.77 -1.10
N CYS A 70 -8.72 -7.48 -1.82
CA CYS A 70 -7.88 -8.57 -1.33
C CYS A 70 -6.90 -8.12 -0.21
N THR A 71 -6.44 -9.04 0.62
CA THR A 71 -5.36 -8.76 1.60
C THR A 71 -3.97 -8.66 0.97
N LEU A 72 -3.83 -8.95 -0.33
CA LEU A 72 -2.59 -8.88 -1.09
C LEU A 72 -1.45 -9.75 -0.54
N CYS A 73 -1.75 -10.88 0.11
CA CYS A 73 -0.74 -11.77 0.67
C CYS A 73 0.13 -12.53 -0.35
N GLY A 74 -0.21 -12.48 -1.64
CA GLY A 74 0.60 -13.08 -2.72
C GLY A 74 0.57 -14.61 -2.85
N PHE A 75 -0.03 -15.37 -1.92
CA PHE A 75 -0.02 -16.85 -2.00
C PHE A 75 -0.61 -17.40 -3.30
N CYS A 76 -1.62 -16.74 -3.85
CA CYS A 76 -2.22 -17.11 -5.13
C CYS A 76 -1.27 -16.96 -6.32
N GLU A 77 -0.34 -15.99 -6.28
CA GLU A 77 0.70 -15.82 -7.33
C GLU A 77 1.73 -16.93 -7.26
N VAL A 78 2.19 -17.27 -6.05
CA VAL A 78 3.16 -18.36 -5.82
C VAL A 78 2.64 -19.69 -6.38
N LYS A 79 1.33 -19.93 -6.32
CA LYS A 79 0.69 -21.13 -6.88
C LYS A 79 0.24 -21.00 -8.34
N CYS A 80 0.38 -19.83 -8.95
CA CYS A 80 -0.10 -19.61 -10.30
C CYS A 80 0.84 -20.24 -11.32
N ILE A 81 0.41 -21.34 -11.94
CA ILE A 81 1.16 -22.00 -13.02
C ILE A 81 1.26 -21.15 -14.30
N ALA A 82 0.44 -20.11 -14.44
CA ALA A 82 0.51 -19.13 -15.52
C ALA A 82 1.35 -17.89 -15.14
N ALA A 83 1.98 -17.90 -13.96
CA ALA A 83 2.82 -16.81 -13.44
C ALA A 83 2.14 -15.43 -13.43
N LEU A 84 0.82 -15.40 -13.19
CA LEU A 84 0.06 -14.15 -13.11
C LEU A 84 0.45 -13.34 -11.87
N LYS A 85 0.66 -12.05 -12.06
CA LYS A 85 0.81 -11.03 -11.01
C LYS A 85 -0.56 -10.57 -10.53
N LEU A 86 -1.26 -11.46 -9.83
CA LEU A 86 -2.61 -11.24 -9.33
C LEU A 86 -2.72 -10.03 -8.38
N THR A 87 -1.74 -9.77 -7.51
CA THR A 87 -1.77 -8.61 -6.61
C THR A 87 -1.69 -7.30 -7.38
N ASP A 88 -0.88 -7.25 -8.43
CA ASP A 88 -0.74 -6.06 -9.28
C ASP A 88 -2.06 -5.79 -10.02
N LEU A 89 -2.69 -6.84 -10.56
CA LEU A 89 -4.02 -6.74 -11.17
C LEU A 89 -5.08 -6.24 -10.17
N TYR A 90 -5.03 -6.70 -8.91
CA TYR A 90 -5.96 -6.22 -7.88
C TYR A 90 -5.71 -4.76 -7.53
N ILE A 91 -4.46 -4.31 -7.44
CA ILE A 91 -4.12 -2.90 -7.16
C ILE A 91 -4.57 -2.01 -8.32
N ALA A 92 -4.25 -2.37 -9.57
CA ALA A 92 -4.69 -1.64 -10.75
C ALA A 92 -6.23 -1.53 -10.81
N SER A 93 -6.92 -2.60 -10.41
CA SER A 93 -8.39 -2.59 -10.34
C SER A 93 -8.93 -1.69 -9.24
N ARG A 94 -8.28 -1.63 -8.07
CA ARG A 94 -8.62 -0.68 -7.01
C ARG A 94 -8.46 0.76 -7.47
N ASP A 95 -7.41 1.04 -8.22
CA ASP A 95 -7.16 2.38 -8.76
C ASP A 95 -8.28 2.84 -9.71
N TYR A 96 -8.68 1.97 -10.64
CA TYR A 96 -9.83 2.24 -11.49
C TYR A 96 -11.14 2.43 -10.69
N LEU A 97 -11.39 1.58 -9.69
CA LEU A 97 -12.59 1.66 -8.86
C LEU A 97 -12.61 2.91 -7.97
N THR A 98 -11.45 3.31 -7.44
CA THR A 98 -11.27 4.54 -6.67
C THR A 98 -11.50 5.77 -7.52
N SER A 99 -10.91 5.81 -8.71
CA SER A 99 -11.15 6.87 -9.70
C SER A 99 -12.62 6.94 -10.15
N SER A 100 -13.37 5.85 -10.01
CA SER A 100 -14.81 5.77 -10.28
C SER A 100 -15.69 6.10 -9.06
N GLY A 101 -15.12 6.52 -7.93
CA GLY A 101 -15.87 6.85 -6.70
C GLY A 101 -16.42 5.64 -5.94
N LEU A 102 -15.87 4.44 -6.19
CA LEU A 102 -16.35 3.18 -5.64
C LEU A 102 -15.42 2.56 -4.60
N THR A 103 -14.48 3.34 -4.05
CA THR A 103 -13.69 2.98 -2.88
C THR A 103 -14.62 2.61 -1.70
N PRO A 104 -14.36 1.51 -0.97
CA PRO A 104 -15.05 1.19 0.27
C PRO A 104 -14.90 2.31 1.30
N GLU A 105 -15.92 2.51 2.12
CA GLU A 105 -15.97 3.67 3.03
C GLU A 105 -14.85 3.63 4.07
N GLU A 106 -14.55 2.44 4.59
CA GLU A 106 -13.47 2.20 5.55
C GLU A 106 -12.11 2.59 4.96
N ILE A 107 -11.92 2.35 3.67
CA ILE A 107 -10.69 2.70 2.96
C ILE A 107 -10.61 4.21 2.73
N LYS A 108 -11.74 4.88 2.42
CA LYS A 108 -11.76 6.34 2.30
C LYS A 108 -11.35 7.04 3.59
N LEU A 109 -11.75 6.51 4.74
CA LEU A 109 -11.35 7.07 6.04
C LEU A 109 -9.82 7.05 6.20
N VAL A 110 -9.18 5.93 5.83
CA VAL A 110 -7.73 5.77 5.90
C VAL A 110 -7.02 6.69 4.90
N THR A 111 -7.47 6.74 3.64
CA THR A 111 -6.83 7.59 2.62
C THR A 111 -7.01 9.07 2.94
N ALA A 112 -8.18 9.49 3.44
CA ALA A 112 -8.43 10.85 3.92
C ALA A 112 -7.51 11.21 5.09
N SER A 113 -7.35 10.31 6.06
CA SER A 113 -6.41 10.53 7.17
C SER A 113 -4.98 10.75 6.67
N ILE A 114 -4.52 9.96 5.70
CA ILE A 114 -3.15 10.12 5.17
C ILE A 114 -3.01 11.45 4.44
N ASN A 115 -4.01 11.83 3.64
CA ASN A 115 -3.97 13.06 2.86
C ASN A 115 -4.03 14.32 3.74
N ASN A 116 -4.77 14.27 4.86
CA ASN A 116 -4.95 15.40 5.77
C ASN A 116 -3.91 15.43 6.90
N ASN A 117 -3.62 14.28 7.49
CA ASN A 117 -2.84 14.17 8.73
C ASN A 117 -1.48 13.49 8.51
N ASN A 118 -1.13 13.12 7.28
CA ASN A 118 0.17 12.51 6.95
C ASN A 118 0.42 11.15 7.64
N ASN A 119 -0.64 10.51 8.14
CA ASN A 119 -0.61 9.20 8.80
C ASN A 119 -1.97 8.49 8.64
N PRO A 120 -2.04 7.15 8.72
CA PRO A 120 -3.26 6.39 8.54
C PRO A 120 -4.12 6.25 9.81
N TYR A 121 -3.71 6.82 10.94
CA TYR A 121 -4.32 6.55 12.26
C TYR A 121 -5.27 7.66 12.73
N ASN A 122 -5.49 8.69 11.91
CA ASN A 122 -6.32 9.84 12.22
C ASN A 122 -5.91 10.55 13.52
N VAL A 123 -4.60 10.64 13.75
CA VAL A 123 -4.02 11.37 14.88
C VAL A 123 -3.27 12.60 14.39
N ASP A 124 -2.98 13.51 15.32
CA ASP A 124 -2.19 14.72 15.03
C ASP A 124 -0.81 14.34 14.45
N PRO A 125 -0.36 14.98 13.35
CA PRO A 125 0.93 14.68 12.72
C PRO A 125 2.12 14.83 13.66
N SER A 126 2.06 15.72 14.67
CA SER A 126 3.14 15.94 15.64
C SER A 126 3.47 14.71 16.48
N ILE A 127 2.50 13.80 16.66
CA ILE A 127 2.70 12.54 17.37
C ILE A 127 3.75 11.65 16.67
N LYS A 128 4.01 11.86 15.37
CA LYS A 128 5.00 11.06 14.63
C LYS A 128 6.41 11.19 15.19
N THR A 129 6.76 12.26 15.90
CA THR A 129 8.08 12.39 16.54
C THR A 129 8.13 11.83 17.96
N MET A 130 7.03 11.28 18.51
CA MET A 130 6.97 10.79 19.89
C MET A 130 8.02 9.72 20.21
N TRP A 131 8.46 8.95 19.22
CA TRP A 131 9.50 7.94 19.42
C TRP A 131 10.86 8.52 19.79
N LEU A 132 11.09 9.82 19.53
CA LEU A 132 12.32 10.52 19.93
C LEU A 132 12.42 10.66 21.46
N ASP A 133 11.29 10.69 22.17
CA ASP A 133 11.26 10.78 23.64
C ASP A 133 11.76 9.48 24.32
N TYR A 134 11.88 8.40 23.54
CA TYR A 134 12.41 7.11 23.97
C TYR A 134 13.93 6.99 23.75
N LEU A 135 14.57 8.02 23.17
CA LEU A 135 16.01 8.07 23.02
C LEU A 135 16.66 8.74 24.23
N PRO A 136 17.84 8.28 24.68
CA PRO A 136 18.56 8.92 25.77
C PRO A 136 19.09 10.31 25.40
N GLU A 137 19.30 10.55 24.10
CA GLU A 137 19.86 11.79 23.55
C GLU A 137 19.11 12.15 22.27
N LYS A 138 18.94 13.46 22.03
CA LYS A 138 18.35 13.93 20.78
C LYS A 138 19.26 13.58 19.60
N PRO A 139 18.74 12.89 18.58
CA PRO A 139 19.51 12.54 17.39
C PRO A 139 19.84 13.78 16.54
N PRO A 140 20.92 13.75 15.74
CA PRO A 140 21.23 14.83 14.83
C PRO A 140 20.22 14.86 13.67
N THR A 141 20.03 16.04 13.09
CA THR A 141 19.20 16.26 11.89
C THR A 141 20.01 16.32 10.59
N LYS A 142 21.33 16.12 10.71
CA LYS A 142 22.29 16.07 9.60
C LYS A 142 23.18 14.85 9.74
N GLY A 143 23.46 14.18 8.64
CA GLY A 143 24.24 12.95 8.56
C GLY A 143 24.21 12.39 7.14
N LYS A 144 25.03 11.39 6.84
CA LYS A 144 25.02 10.74 5.51
C LYS A 144 23.80 9.87 5.30
N VAL A 145 23.43 9.12 6.33
CA VAL A 145 22.27 8.23 6.34
C VAL A 145 21.13 8.88 7.10
N VAL A 146 19.90 8.69 6.63
CA VAL A 146 18.69 9.11 7.35
C VAL A 146 17.88 7.90 7.80
N TYR A 147 17.48 7.88 9.06
CA TYR A 147 16.57 6.88 9.58
C TYR A 147 15.11 7.29 9.35
N TRP A 148 14.42 6.58 8.47
CA TRP A 148 13.00 6.73 8.20
C TRP A 148 12.20 5.79 9.12
N ALA A 149 11.62 6.32 10.18
CA ALA A 149 10.90 5.51 11.18
C ALA A 149 9.57 4.98 10.64
N GLY A 150 8.89 5.73 9.78
CA GLY A 150 7.56 5.39 9.28
C GLY A 150 6.47 5.61 10.31
N CYS A 151 5.25 5.92 9.85
CA CYS A 151 4.12 6.24 10.75
C CYS A 151 3.73 5.10 11.70
N THR A 152 3.74 3.85 11.25
CA THR A 152 3.34 2.70 12.08
C THR A 152 4.28 2.50 13.25
N SER A 153 5.59 2.36 12.99
CA SER A 153 6.57 2.14 14.04
C SER A 153 6.69 3.38 14.93
N ALA A 154 6.70 4.59 14.35
CA ALA A 154 6.85 5.81 15.14
C ALA A 154 5.69 6.06 16.11
N ILE A 155 4.44 5.76 15.71
CA ILE A 155 3.24 6.10 16.49
C ILE A 155 2.75 4.90 17.33
N ARG A 156 2.85 3.67 16.81
CA ARG A 156 2.25 2.48 17.43
C ARG A 156 3.28 1.57 18.11
N GLY A 157 4.56 1.75 17.84
CA GLY A 157 5.66 1.03 18.48
C GLY A 157 6.88 1.93 18.69
N PRO A 158 6.75 3.05 19.41
CA PRO A 158 7.81 4.05 19.53
C PRO A 158 9.11 3.47 20.09
N GLU A 159 9.06 2.50 21.03
CA GLU A 159 10.27 1.82 21.52
C GLU A 159 10.99 1.07 20.41
N THR A 160 10.24 0.46 19.48
CA THR A 160 10.81 -0.26 18.33
C THR A 160 11.58 0.70 17.42
N SER A 161 11.03 1.89 17.18
CA SER A 161 11.69 2.92 16.38
C SER A 161 12.97 3.43 17.05
N ALA A 162 12.93 3.69 18.35
CA ALA A 162 14.10 4.12 19.13
C ALA A 162 15.20 3.04 19.17
N ASN A 163 14.83 1.78 19.39
CA ASN A 163 15.78 0.66 19.41
C ASN A 163 16.42 0.42 18.04
N ALA A 164 15.64 0.49 16.96
CA ALA A 164 16.15 0.38 15.61
C ALA A 164 17.13 1.53 15.28
N TYR A 165 16.80 2.77 15.66
CA TYR A 165 17.71 3.90 15.53
C TYR A 165 19.02 3.67 16.31
N ASN A 166 18.97 3.23 17.57
CA ASN A 166 20.18 2.96 18.37
C ASN A 166 21.05 1.86 17.77
N LEU A 167 20.44 0.82 17.21
CA LEU A 167 21.16 -0.22 16.48
C LEU A 167 21.84 0.33 15.24
N ILE A 168 21.15 1.15 14.44
CA ILE A 168 21.75 1.77 13.24
C ILE A 168 22.87 2.74 13.65
N LYS A 169 22.68 3.52 14.71
CA LYS A 169 23.70 4.43 15.26
C LYS A 169 24.97 3.68 15.65
N SER A 170 24.85 2.50 16.27
CA SER A 170 26.01 1.69 16.67
C SER A 170 26.72 1.05 15.48
N LEU A 171 25.99 0.68 14.42
CA LEU A 171 26.55 0.10 13.20
C LEU A 171 27.21 1.14 12.27
N THR A 172 26.77 2.40 12.33
CA THR A 172 27.21 3.49 11.43
C THR A 172 28.22 4.44 12.08
N ASN A 173 28.71 4.14 13.27
CA ASN A 173 29.55 5.06 14.06
C ASN A 173 28.92 6.46 14.21
N SER A 174 27.61 6.51 14.47
CA SER A 174 26.82 7.73 14.67
C SER A 174 26.61 8.66 13.46
N ASP A 175 26.81 8.18 12.22
CA ASP A 175 26.52 8.94 10.99
C ASP A 175 25.07 8.75 10.50
N VAL A 176 24.11 8.79 11.43
CA VAL A 176 22.67 8.63 11.16
C VAL A 176 21.89 9.84 11.66
N ALA A 177 21.13 10.44 10.76
CA ALA A 177 20.25 11.57 11.01
C ALA A 177 18.79 11.13 11.11
N VAL A 178 17.96 12.01 11.65
CA VAL A 178 16.50 11.91 11.57
C VAL A 178 15.92 13.16 10.93
N LEU A 179 14.70 13.04 10.40
CA LEU A 179 13.95 14.18 9.87
C LEU A 179 13.15 14.87 10.99
N ASP A 180 13.13 16.20 10.99
CA ASP A 180 12.29 16.99 11.92
C ASP A 180 10.80 16.73 11.70
N SER A 181 10.41 16.49 10.44
CA SER A 181 9.06 16.13 10.06
C SER A 181 9.09 15.14 8.90
N GLU A 182 8.99 13.85 9.22
CA GLU A 182 8.90 12.79 8.21
C GLU A 182 7.49 12.80 7.59
N PRO A 183 7.33 12.92 6.26
CA PRO A 183 6.04 12.77 5.62
C PRO A 183 5.59 11.30 5.51
N CYS A 184 4.36 11.05 5.09
CA CYS A 184 3.93 9.70 4.78
C CYS A 184 4.70 9.16 3.56
N CYS A 185 5.13 7.91 3.60
CA CYS A 185 5.72 7.25 2.42
C CYS A 185 4.70 6.97 1.31
N GLY A 186 3.39 7.14 1.59
CA GLY A 186 2.30 6.95 0.65
C GLY A 186 1.92 5.49 0.40
N TRP A 187 2.67 4.50 0.91
CA TRP A 187 2.43 3.09 0.61
C TRP A 187 0.97 2.62 0.83
N PRO A 188 0.29 2.98 1.94
CA PRO A 188 -1.11 2.57 2.11
C PRO A 188 -2.06 3.18 1.06
N LEU A 189 -1.75 4.37 0.50
CA LEU A 189 -2.52 4.97 -0.59
C LEU A 189 -2.40 4.13 -1.87
N TYR A 190 -1.19 3.69 -2.20
CA TYR A 190 -0.95 2.80 -3.34
C TYR A 190 -1.74 1.50 -3.19
N LEU A 191 -1.68 0.86 -2.01
CA LEU A 191 -2.45 -0.35 -1.72
C LEU A 191 -3.96 -0.12 -1.77
N ALA A 192 -4.43 1.08 -1.40
CA ALA A 192 -5.84 1.45 -1.46
C ALA A 192 -6.34 1.71 -2.89
N GLY A 193 -5.44 1.87 -3.86
CA GLY A 193 -5.74 2.34 -5.20
C GLY A 193 -5.93 3.86 -5.29
N ASP A 194 -5.42 4.64 -4.32
CA ASP A 194 -5.33 6.10 -4.44
C ASP A 194 -3.96 6.46 -5.02
N VAL A 195 -3.78 6.24 -6.33
CA VAL A 195 -2.46 6.40 -6.98
C VAL A 195 -2.06 7.87 -7.09
N ASP A 196 -3.01 8.78 -7.27
CA ASP A 196 -2.73 10.23 -7.29
C ASP A 196 -2.31 10.72 -5.89
N GLY A 197 -3.00 10.28 -4.83
CA GLY A 197 -2.57 10.52 -3.45
C GLY A 197 -1.20 9.93 -3.15
N TYR A 198 -0.94 8.69 -3.57
CA TYR A 198 0.38 8.04 -3.45
C TYR A 198 1.49 8.88 -4.10
N LYS A 199 1.32 9.30 -5.36
CA LYS A 199 2.30 10.14 -6.07
C LYS A 199 2.55 11.46 -5.35
N SER A 200 1.50 12.09 -4.83
CA SER A 200 1.62 13.31 -4.03
C SER A 200 2.47 13.10 -2.78
N GLN A 201 2.23 12.02 -2.03
CA GLN A 201 3.00 11.71 -0.82
C GLN A 201 4.45 11.32 -1.12
N VAL A 202 4.69 10.52 -2.16
CA VAL A 202 6.04 10.19 -2.61
C VAL A 202 6.80 11.46 -3.02
N GLY A 203 6.16 12.39 -3.71
CA GLY A 203 6.79 13.67 -4.06
C GLY A 203 7.24 14.47 -2.83
N LYS A 204 6.45 14.46 -1.74
CA LYS A 204 6.84 15.07 -0.46
C LYS A 204 7.99 14.30 0.21
N ALA A 205 7.93 12.98 0.20
CA ALA A 205 8.97 12.11 0.76
C ALA A 205 10.31 12.29 0.04
N LEU A 206 10.32 12.35 -1.29
CA LEU A 206 11.55 12.56 -2.05
C LEU A 206 12.16 13.94 -1.75
N LYS A 207 11.35 15.00 -1.67
CA LYS A 207 11.83 16.34 -1.35
C LYS A 207 12.57 16.44 -0.01
N VAL A 208 12.12 15.73 1.02
CA VAL A 208 12.81 15.74 2.32
C VAL A 208 14.08 14.88 2.31
N LEU A 209 14.25 14.02 1.30
CA LEU A 209 15.39 13.14 1.13
C LEU A 209 16.47 13.69 0.19
N GLU A 210 16.20 14.75 -0.58
CA GLU A 210 17.14 15.36 -1.57
C GLU A 210 18.50 15.78 -0.98
N GLY A 211 18.63 15.90 0.34
CA GLY A 211 19.87 16.24 1.04
C GLY A 211 20.64 15.08 1.67
N PHE A 212 20.20 13.84 1.47
CA PHE A 212 20.81 12.64 2.06
C PHE A 212 21.34 11.70 0.97
N ASP A 213 22.34 10.90 1.30
CA ASP A 213 22.80 9.82 0.41
C ASP A 213 21.72 8.72 0.42
N VAL A 214 20.77 8.82 -0.52
CA VAL A 214 19.76 7.78 -0.75
C VAL A 214 20.46 6.62 -1.47
N VAL A 215 20.89 5.61 -0.71
CA VAL A 215 21.42 4.33 -1.22
C VAL A 215 20.28 3.36 -1.46
#